data_AF-A0A412I783-F1
#
_entry.id   AF-A0A412I783-F1
#
_cell.length_a   1.000
_cell.length_b   1.000
_cell.length_c   1.000
_cell.angle_alpha   90.00
_cell.angle_beta   90.00
_cell.angle_gamma   90.00
#
_symmetry.space_group_name_H-M   'P 1'
#
loop_
_entity.id
_entity.type
_entity.pdbx_description
1 polymer ?
#
loop_
_entity_poly.entity_id
_entity_poly.type
_entity_poly.pdbx_seq_one_letter_code
_entity_poly.pdbx_strand_id
1 'polypeptide(L)'
;MKLSKKNMVVISFMLFSLFFGAGNLIFPPFLGQNAGEHTFTAMAGFLLTAVVLPVLGVIFVARFDGLDKLSGKAGKRFAFIFTVLIYLSIGPGLGIPRAASVPFEMAVSPYLPNDANRTLWMVLYSVLFFLVALWLCLNPGKLVQRIGRVLTPSLLILLVLLFISFVTKGNVNGTSY
;
A
#
# COMPACT_ATOMS: atom_id res chain seq x y z
N MET A 1 3.76 15.57 25.32
CA MET A 1 3.58 14.15 25.75
C MET A 1 4.87 13.39 25.48
N LYS A 2 5.56 12.85 26.49
CA LYS A 2 6.68 11.92 26.26
C LYS A 2 6.11 10.55 25.93
N LEU A 3 6.38 10.04 24.72
CA LEU A 3 6.00 8.69 24.31
C LEU A 3 6.82 7.67 25.10
N SER A 4 6.16 6.71 25.74
CA SER A 4 6.84 5.53 26.29
C SER A 4 7.53 4.75 25.16
N LYS A 5 8.71 4.15 25.43
CA LYS A 5 9.46 3.36 24.44
C LYS A 5 8.59 2.30 23.75
N LYS A 6 7.65 1.71 24.49
CA LYS A 6 6.68 0.73 23.96
C LYS A 6 5.72 1.35 22.93
N ASN A 7 5.23 2.56 23.20
CA ASN A 7 4.35 3.28 22.27
C ASN A 7 5.11 3.75 21.04
N MET A 8 6.39 4.15 21.20
CA MET A 8 7.25 4.51 20.08
C MET A 8 7.42 3.33 19.11
N VAL A 9 7.72 2.14 19.63
CA VAL A 9 7.85 0.91 18.81
C VAL A 9 6.55 0.57 18.09
N VAL A 10 5.40 0.65 18.77
CA VAL A 10 4.09 0.38 18.16
C VAL A 10 3.76 1.39 17.06
N ILE A 11 4.03 2.68 17.28
CA ILE A 11 3.82 3.73 16.29
C ILE A 11 4.76 3.55 15.10
N SER A 12 6.03 3.21 15.32
CA SER A 12 6.98 2.91 14.25
C SER A 12 6.52 1.72 13.40
N PHE A 13 6.06 0.63 14.02
CA PHE A 13 5.53 -0.53 13.28
C PHE A 13 4.23 -0.23 12.54
N MET A 14 3.40 0.65 13.07
CA MET A 14 2.18 1.12 12.40
C MET A 14 2.51 1.98 11.19
N LEU A 15 3.41 2.96 11.33
CA LEU A 15 3.88 3.79 10.23
C LEU A 15 4.57 2.92 9.17
N PHE A 16 5.42 1.98 9.59
CA PHE A 16 6.01 1.00 8.69
C PHE A 16 4.93 0.21 7.96
N SER A 17 3.94 -0.37 8.64
CA SER A 17 2.86 -1.11 7.96
C SER A 17 2.01 -0.25 7.03
N LEU A 18 1.84 1.04 7.32
CA LEU A 18 1.11 1.97 6.48
C LEU A 18 1.85 2.22 5.16
N PHE A 19 3.16 2.42 5.21
CA PHE A 19 3.99 2.64 4.02
C PHE A 19 4.39 1.34 3.33
N PHE A 20 4.61 0.25 4.06
CA PHE A 20 5.00 -1.06 3.55
C PHE A 20 3.81 -1.92 3.10
N GLY A 21 2.59 -1.36 3.06
CA GLY A 21 1.35 -2.10 2.77
C GLY A 21 1.37 -2.91 1.46
N ALA A 22 0.28 -3.62 1.16
CA ALA A 22 0.20 -4.62 0.08
C ALA A 22 0.79 -4.19 -1.27
N GLY A 23 0.63 -2.91 -1.66
CA GLY A 23 1.27 -2.38 -2.87
C GLY A 23 2.79 -2.49 -2.84
N ASN A 24 3.44 -2.07 -1.75
CA ASN A 24 4.89 -2.11 -1.63
C ASN A 24 5.44 -3.52 -1.35
N LEU A 25 4.58 -4.52 -1.13
CA LEU A 25 4.97 -5.92 -1.07
C LEU A 25 4.87 -6.60 -2.44
N ILE A 26 3.85 -6.27 -3.22
CA ILE A 26 3.54 -6.91 -4.50
C ILE A 26 4.27 -6.24 -5.67
N PHE A 27 4.34 -4.90 -5.68
CA PHE A 27 4.91 -4.15 -6.80
C PHE A 27 6.41 -4.35 -6.98
N PRO A 28 7.28 -4.41 -5.94
CA PRO A 28 8.72 -4.53 -6.19
C PRO A 28 9.13 -5.84 -6.87
N PRO A 29 8.65 -7.03 -6.45
CA PRO A 29 8.93 -8.26 -7.18
C PRO A 29 8.41 -8.22 -8.62
N PHE A 30 7.19 -7.69 -8.83
CA PHE A 30 6.61 -7.52 -10.16
C PHE A 30 7.41 -6.54 -11.03
N LEU A 31 7.80 -5.38 -10.49
CA LEU A 31 8.60 -4.38 -11.17
C LEU A 31 9.99 -4.93 -11.50
N GLY A 32 10.62 -5.65 -10.57
CA GLY A 32 11.91 -6.31 -10.80
C GLY A 32 11.83 -7.35 -11.92
N GLN A 33 10.78 -8.17 -11.93
CA GLN A 33 10.55 -9.14 -13.01
C GLN A 33 10.39 -8.47 -14.37
N ASN A 34 9.66 -7.36 -14.44
CA ASN A 34 9.47 -6.60 -15.69
C ASN A 34 10.68 -5.75 -16.08
N ALA A 35 11.55 -5.39 -15.14
CA ALA A 35 12.71 -4.53 -15.40
C ALA A 35 13.85 -5.28 -16.12
N GLY A 36 13.87 -6.62 -16.05
CA GLY A 36 14.93 -7.44 -16.65
C GLY A 36 16.32 -6.95 -16.23
N GLU A 37 17.16 -6.64 -17.21
CA GLU A 37 18.53 -6.12 -17.01
C GLU A 37 18.59 -4.76 -16.30
N HIS A 38 17.52 -3.96 -16.34
CA HIS A 38 17.47 -2.61 -15.74
C HIS A 38 16.98 -2.61 -14.28
N THR A 39 17.10 -3.74 -13.58
CA THR A 39 16.63 -3.91 -12.20
C THR A 39 17.18 -2.83 -11.25
N PHE A 40 18.46 -2.47 -11.35
CA PHE A 40 19.04 -1.43 -10.48
C PHE A 40 18.40 -0.05 -10.69
N THR A 41 18.16 0.34 -11.94
CA THR A 41 17.51 1.61 -12.28
C THR A 41 16.05 1.63 -11.83
N ALA A 42 15.32 0.52 -12.05
CA ALA A 42 13.95 0.37 -11.61
C ALA A 42 13.84 0.43 -10.06
N MET A 43 14.77 -0.22 -9.36
CA MET A 43 14.84 -0.18 -7.90
C MET A 43 15.14 1.23 -7.38
N ALA A 44 16.09 1.95 -7.99
CA ALA A 44 16.40 3.32 -7.60
C ALA A 44 15.20 4.26 -7.79
N GLY A 45 14.51 4.17 -8.93
CA GLY A 45 13.28 4.93 -9.20
C GLY A 45 12.15 4.58 -8.22
N PHE A 46 11.98 3.30 -7.92
CA PHE A 46 11.01 2.83 -6.93
C PHE A 46 11.32 3.37 -5.53
N LEU A 47 12.57 3.28 -5.06
CA LEU A 47 12.96 3.81 -3.75
C LEU A 47 12.75 5.32 -3.64
N LEU A 48 13.11 6.07 -4.68
CA LEU A 48 12.92 7.52 -4.71
C LEU A 48 11.43 7.88 -4.60
N THR A 49 10.58 7.24 -5.39
CA THR A 49 9.17 7.62 -5.53
C THR A 49 8.26 7.00 -4.48
N ALA A 50 8.48 5.74 -4.11
CA ALA A 50 7.62 4.98 -3.20
C ALA A 50 8.04 5.07 -1.72
N VAL A 51 9.27 5.51 -1.43
CA VAL A 51 9.79 5.62 -0.05
C VAL A 51 10.21 7.05 0.28
N VAL A 52 11.15 7.63 -0.47
CA VAL A 52 11.73 8.94 -0.10
C VAL A 52 10.68 10.05 -0.16
N LEU A 53 9.93 10.17 -1.26
CA LEU A 53 8.91 11.22 -1.41
C LEU A 53 7.77 11.13 -0.36
N PRO A 54 7.16 9.96 -0.09
CA PRO A 54 6.14 9.84 0.95
C PRO A 54 6.66 10.19 2.36
N VAL A 55 7.88 9.75 2.69
CA VAL A 55 8.51 10.05 3.99
C VAL A 55 8.75 11.55 4.13
N LEU A 56 9.29 12.21 3.10
CA LEU A 56 9.44 13.67 3.07
C LEU A 56 8.08 14.37 3.25
N GLY A 57 7.04 13.93 2.54
CA GLY A 57 5.69 14.46 2.66
C GLY A 57 5.17 14.41 4.11
N VAL A 58 5.36 13.29 4.80
CA VAL A 58 4.97 13.13 6.21
C VAL A 58 5.77 14.05 7.12
N ILE A 59 7.09 14.17 6.90
CA ILE A 59 7.95 15.07 7.67
C ILE A 59 7.47 16.52 7.52
N PHE A 60 7.17 16.97 6.30
CA PHE A 60 6.64 18.31 6.08
C PHE A 60 5.26 18.51 6.74
N VAL A 61 4.31 17.60 6.55
CA VAL A 61 2.99 17.71 7.19
C VAL A 61 3.11 17.74 8.72
N ALA A 62 3.98 16.91 9.30
CA ALA A 62 4.24 16.89 10.74
C ALA A 62 4.92 18.17 11.22
N ARG A 63 5.85 18.74 10.44
CA ARG A 63 6.55 20.00 10.75
C ARG A 63 5.60 21.20 10.83
N PHE A 64 4.55 21.19 10.01
CA PHE A 64 3.57 22.27 9.91
C PHE A 64 2.30 22.02 10.74
N ASP A 65 2.29 21.04 11.64
CA ASP A 65 1.15 20.67 12.50
C ASP A 65 -0.14 20.37 11.71
N GLY A 66 -0.02 19.83 10.50
CA GLY A 66 -1.17 19.47 9.67
C GLY A 66 -1.09 19.92 8.22
N LEU A 67 -1.88 19.24 7.39
CA LEU A 67 -1.98 19.49 5.95
C LEU A 67 -2.67 20.83 5.65
N ASP A 68 -3.61 21.23 6.49
CA ASP A 68 -4.35 22.49 6.45
C ASP A 68 -3.42 23.70 6.61
N LYS A 69 -2.52 23.66 7.61
CA LYS A 69 -1.53 24.72 7.85
C LYS A 69 -0.44 24.74 6.78
N LEU A 70 0.01 23.57 6.32
CA LEU A 70 0.98 23.46 5.23
C LEU A 70 0.42 24.02 3.93
N SER A 71 -0.77 23.58 3.53
CA SER A 71 -1.40 24.03 2.28
C SER A 71 -1.89 25.48 2.36
N GLY A 72 -2.22 25.96 3.57
CA GLY A 72 -2.55 27.36 3.84
C GLY A 72 -1.41 28.35 3.51
N LYS A 73 -0.14 27.93 3.57
CA LYS A 73 1.01 28.73 3.14
C LYS A 73 0.98 29.07 1.64
N ALA A 74 0.39 28.20 0.82
CA ALA A 74 0.20 28.43 -0.62
C ALA A 74 -1.09 29.20 -0.95
N GLY A 75 -1.92 29.51 0.07
CA GLY A 75 -3.14 30.30 -0.04
C GLY A 75 -4.41 29.51 0.28
N LYS A 76 -5.43 30.21 0.81
CA LYS A 76 -6.69 29.58 1.29
C LYS A 76 -7.46 28.83 0.19
N ARG A 77 -7.48 29.36 -1.03
CA ARG A 77 -8.12 28.70 -2.18
C ARG A 77 -7.39 27.42 -2.60
N PHE A 78 -6.06 27.47 -2.62
CA PHE A 78 -5.23 26.30 -2.89
C PHE A 78 -5.44 25.22 -1.82
N ALA A 79 -5.40 25.58 -0.54
CA ALA A 79 -5.62 24.65 0.56
C ALA A 79 -6.94 23.89 0.45
N PHE A 80 -8.03 24.61 0.14
CA PHE A 80 -9.34 23.99 -0.04
C PHE A 80 -9.36 23.02 -1.22
N ILE A 81 -8.96 23.46 -2.42
CA ILE A 81 -8.98 22.63 -3.63
C ILE A 81 -8.07 21.41 -3.44
N PHE A 82 -6.86 21.60 -2.92
CA PHE A 82 -5.90 20.53 -2.70
C PHE A 82 -6.42 19.48 -1.72
N THR A 83 -7.03 19.91 -0.61
CA THR A 83 -7.62 18.99 0.37
C THR A 83 -8.78 18.20 -0.22
N VAL A 84 -9.65 18.85 -0.99
CA VAL A 84 -10.76 18.17 -1.70
C VAL A 84 -10.21 17.15 -2.70
N LEU A 85 -9.19 17.50 -3.48
CA LEU A 85 -8.54 16.58 -4.42
C LEU A 85 -7.90 15.38 -3.71
N ILE A 86 -7.29 15.59 -2.55
CA ILE A 86 -6.74 14.49 -1.73
C ILE A 86 -7.87 13.56 -1.27
N TYR A 87 -8.97 14.10 -0.75
CA TYR A 87 -10.09 13.28 -0.31
C TYR A 87 -10.76 12.53 -1.46
N LEU A 88 -10.90 13.18 -2.62
CA LEU A 88 -11.42 12.52 -3.81
C LEU A 88 -10.47 11.41 -4.31
N SER A 89 -9.17 11.67 -4.31
CA SER A 89 -8.14 10.72 -4.72
C SER A 89 -8.07 9.52 -3.78
N ILE A 90 -8.10 9.73 -2.46
CA ILE A 90 -8.07 8.64 -1.47
C ILE A 90 -9.37 7.85 -1.52
N GLY A 91 -10.51 8.55 -1.50
CA GLY A 91 -11.83 7.94 -1.44
C GLY A 91 -12.25 7.31 -2.77
N PRO A 92 -13.20 7.90 -3.50
CA PRO A 92 -13.79 7.25 -4.68
C PRO A 92 -12.86 7.21 -5.91
N GLY A 93 -11.85 8.07 -5.98
CA GLY A 93 -11.10 8.31 -7.21
C GLY A 93 -10.04 7.25 -7.50
N LEU A 94 -9.16 6.94 -6.53
CA LEU A 94 -7.98 6.11 -6.79
C LEU A 94 -7.69 5.12 -5.65
N GLY A 95 -7.60 5.60 -4.41
CA GLY A 95 -7.11 4.82 -3.27
C GLY A 95 -7.99 3.62 -2.94
N ILE A 96 -9.27 3.85 -2.61
CA ILE A 96 -10.21 2.79 -2.24
C ILE A 96 -10.45 1.81 -3.41
N PRO A 97 -10.73 2.24 -4.66
CA PRO A 97 -10.91 1.32 -5.77
C PRO A 97 -9.67 0.45 -6.04
N ARG A 98 -8.47 1.04 -6.03
CA ARG A 98 -7.22 0.30 -6.29
C ARG A 98 -6.92 -0.72 -5.20
N ALA A 99 -7.26 -0.42 -3.94
CA ALA A 99 -7.09 -1.36 -2.85
C ALA A 99 -7.94 -2.64 -3.01
N ALA A 100 -9.09 -2.55 -3.67
CA ALA A 100 -9.93 -3.70 -4.00
C ALA A 100 -9.50 -4.40 -5.30
N SER A 101 -9.16 -3.64 -6.35
CA SER A 101 -8.87 -4.22 -7.67
C SER A 101 -7.55 -4.99 -7.73
N VAL A 102 -6.48 -4.49 -7.08
CA VAL A 102 -5.16 -5.12 -7.16
C VAL A 102 -5.15 -6.54 -6.57
N PRO A 103 -5.68 -6.79 -5.36
CA PRO A 103 -5.80 -8.16 -4.85
C PRO A 103 -6.66 -9.07 -5.73
N PHE A 104 -7.73 -8.55 -6.34
CA PHE A 104 -8.54 -9.33 -7.28
C PHE A 104 -7.72 -9.75 -8.51
N GLU A 105 -7.02 -8.82 -9.14
CA GLU A 105 -6.22 -9.10 -10.34
C GLU A 105 -5.08 -10.07 -10.07
N MET A 106 -4.47 -10.03 -8.89
CA MET A 106 -3.29 -10.85 -8.59
C MET A 106 -3.62 -12.18 -7.91
N ALA A 107 -4.69 -12.26 -7.11
CA ALA A 107 -4.99 -13.45 -6.32
C ALA A 107 -6.23 -14.23 -6.79
N VAL A 108 -7.14 -13.60 -7.54
CA VAL A 108 -8.40 -14.22 -7.97
C VAL A 108 -8.40 -14.42 -9.48
N SER A 109 -8.11 -13.37 -10.24
CA SER A 109 -8.13 -13.40 -11.71
C SER A 109 -7.28 -14.50 -12.36
N PRO A 110 -6.08 -14.87 -11.87
CA PRO A 110 -5.28 -15.93 -12.50
C PRO A 110 -5.85 -17.33 -12.33
N TYR A 111 -6.77 -17.52 -11.37
CA TYR A 111 -7.39 -18.82 -11.07
C TYR A 111 -8.82 -18.93 -11.60
N LEU A 112 -9.32 -17.90 -12.31
CA LEU A 112 -10.63 -17.96 -12.96
C LEU A 112 -10.57 -18.83 -14.22
N PRO A 113 -11.60 -19.68 -14.47
CA PRO A 113 -11.77 -20.34 -15.76
C PRO A 113 -11.87 -19.32 -16.90
N ASN A 114 -11.33 -19.64 -18.08
CA ASN A 114 -11.34 -18.75 -19.24
C ASN A 114 -12.77 -18.36 -19.69
N ASP A 115 -13.76 -19.21 -19.38
CA ASP A 115 -15.17 -19.02 -19.76
C ASP A 115 -15.95 -18.20 -18.72
N ALA A 116 -15.31 -17.80 -17.61
CA ALA A 116 -15.95 -17.06 -16.53
C ALA A 116 -16.06 -15.56 -16.85
N ASN A 117 -17.22 -14.96 -16.54
CA ASN A 117 -17.41 -13.52 -16.67
C ASN A 117 -16.57 -12.74 -15.64
N ARG A 118 -15.39 -12.29 -16.06
CA ARG A 118 -14.42 -11.56 -15.21
C ARG A 118 -15.02 -10.34 -14.53
N THR A 119 -15.92 -9.62 -15.20
CA THR A 119 -16.58 -8.43 -14.64
C THR A 119 -17.52 -8.80 -13.49
N LEU A 120 -18.28 -9.89 -13.62
CA LEU A 120 -19.17 -10.36 -12.56
C LEU A 120 -18.38 -10.76 -11.31
N TRP A 121 -17.28 -11.51 -11.50
CA TRP A 121 -16.41 -11.91 -10.38
C TRP A 121 -15.71 -10.74 -9.71
N MET A 122 -15.31 -9.72 -10.48
CA MET A 122 -14.72 -8.49 -9.93
C MET A 122 -15.73 -7.72 -9.06
N VAL A 123 -16.99 -7.64 -9.50
CA VAL A 123 -18.06 -7.00 -8.72
C VAL A 123 -18.33 -7.77 -7.44
N LEU A 124 -18.48 -9.10 -7.52
CA LEU A 124 -18.69 -9.95 -6.33
C LEU A 124 -17.54 -9.83 -5.32
N TYR A 125 -16.30 -9.90 -5.81
CA TYR A 125 -15.11 -9.72 -4.98
C TYR A 125 -15.08 -8.32 -4.33
N SER A 126 -15.32 -7.27 -5.10
CA SER A 126 -15.30 -5.88 -4.59
C SER A 126 -16.38 -5.67 -3.53
N VAL A 127 -17.59 -6.19 -3.74
CA VAL A 127 -18.67 -6.12 -2.74
C VAL A 127 -18.25 -6.82 -1.45
N LEU A 128 -17.73 -8.05 -1.53
CA LEU A 128 -17.25 -8.78 -0.36
C LEU A 128 -16.11 -8.04 0.35
N PHE A 129 -15.14 -7.54 -0.41
CA PHE A 129 -14.01 -6.78 0.11
C PHE A 129 -14.47 -5.53 0.86
N PHE A 130 -15.40 -4.76 0.29
CA PHE A 130 -15.93 -3.55 0.94
C PHE A 130 -16.81 -3.86 2.14
N LEU A 131 -17.55 -4.97 2.16
CA LEU A 131 -18.29 -5.40 3.36
C LEU A 131 -17.34 -5.73 4.52
N VAL A 132 -16.26 -6.46 4.25
CA VAL A 132 -15.24 -6.76 5.27
C VAL A 132 -14.52 -5.48 5.72
N ALA A 133 -14.16 -4.60 4.78
CA ALA A 133 -13.55 -3.32 5.09
C ALA A 133 -14.48 -2.45 5.95
N LEU A 134 -15.77 -2.38 5.62
CA LEU A 134 -16.78 -1.66 6.39
C LEU A 134 -16.89 -2.23 7.81
N TRP A 135 -16.97 -3.55 7.96
CA TRP A 135 -17.02 -4.21 9.26
C TRP A 135 -15.79 -3.90 10.13
N LEU A 136 -14.60 -3.87 9.53
CA LEU A 136 -13.37 -3.48 10.22
C LEU A 136 -13.40 -1.99 10.65
N CYS A 137 -13.88 -1.11 9.78
CA CYS A 137 -14.00 0.33 10.06
C CYS A 137 -14.99 0.65 11.18
N LEU A 138 -16.02 -0.17 11.39
CA LEU A 138 -16.96 -0.03 12.51
C LEU A 138 -16.32 -0.23 13.89
N ASN A 139 -15.07 -0.74 13.96
CA ASN A 139 -14.33 -0.93 15.21
C ASN A 139 -12.96 -0.22 15.20
N PRO A 140 -12.91 1.13 15.13
CA PRO A 140 -11.68 1.89 14.87
C PRO A 140 -10.63 1.75 15.97
N GLY A 141 -11.05 1.64 17.24
CA GLY A 141 -10.12 1.49 18.37
C GLY A 141 -9.29 0.20 18.32
N LYS A 142 -9.81 -0.86 17.69
CA LYS A 142 -9.06 -2.11 17.48
C LYS A 142 -8.28 -2.10 16.17
N LEU A 143 -8.62 -1.25 15.21
CA LEU A 143 -7.99 -1.19 13.88
C LEU A 143 -6.50 -0.87 13.99
N VAL A 144 -6.18 0.21 14.69
CA VAL A 144 -4.81 0.70 14.90
C VAL A 144 -3.95 -0.37 15.59
N GLN A 145 -4.51 -1.05 16.60
CA GLN A 145 -3.83 -2.11 17.33
C GLN A 145 -3.68 -3.40 16.48
N ARG A 146 -4.67 -3.74 15.66
CA ARG A 146 -4.62 -4.89 14.72
C ARG A 146 -3.60 -4.66 13.61
N ILE A 147 -3.52 -3.45 13.05
CA ILE A 147 -2.56 -3.10 12.00
C ILE A 147 -1.12 -3.31 12.52
N GLY A 148 -0.76 -2.63 13.61
CA GLY A 148 0.62 -2.71 14.13
C GLY A 148 1.01 -4.05 14.75
N ARG A 149 0.04 -4.80 15.32
CA ARG A 149 0.34 -6.05 16.04
C ARG A 149 0.20 -7.31 15.18
N VAL A 150 -0.64 -7.29 14.15
CA VAL A 150 -0.93 -8.46 13.31
C VAL A 150 -0.41 -8.24 11.89
N LEU A 151 -0.78 -7.12 11.26
CA LEU A 151 -0.44 -6.88 9.86
C LEU A 151 1.08 -6.76 9.65
N THR A 152 1.76 -5.98 10.48
CA THR A 152 3.22 -5.79 10.38
C THR A 152 4.02 -7.10 10.47
N PRO A 153 3.85 -7.96 11.50
CA PRO A 153 4.58 -9.22 11.55
C PRO A 153 4.18 -10.16 10.42
N SER A 154 2.90 -10.21 10.01
CA SER A 154 2.49 -11.00 8.85
C SER A 154 3.17 -10.56 7.56
N LEU A 155 3.28 -9.25 7.30
CA LEU A 155 3.98 -8.70 6.14
C LEU A 155 5.48 -9.07 6.13
N LEU A 156 6.14 -9.00 7.29
CA LEU A 156 7.55 -9.39 7.42
C LEU A 156 7.76 -10.88 7.20
N ILE A 157 6.88 -11.73 7.76
CA ILE A 157 6.92 -13.18 7.54
C ILE A 157 6.73 -13.49 6.05
N LEU A 158 5.75 -12.88 5.39
CA LEU A 158 5.52 -13.05 3.96
C LEU A 158 6.74 -12.61 3.12
N LEU A 159 7.40 -11.51 3.50
CA LEU A 159 8.62 -11.05 2.83
C LEU A 159 9.75 -12.09 2.94
N VAL A 160 9.96 -12.65 4.14
CA VAL A 160 10.98 -13.69 4.38
C VAL A 160 10.64 -14.96 3.59
N LEU A 161 9.38 -15.39 3.59
CA LEU A 161 8.93 -16.55 2.81
C LEU A 161 9.11 -16.32 1.30
N LEU A 162 8.79 -15.13 0.80
CA LEU A 162 8.99 -14.78 -0.61
C LEU A 162 10.47 -14.83 -0.97
N PHE A 163 11.34 -14.27 -0.12
CA PHE A 163 12.80 -14.33 -0.32
C PHE A 163 13.31 -15.78 -0.36
N ILE A 164 12.92 -16.62 0.61
CA ILE A 164 13.31 -18.03 0.65
C ILE A 164 12.77 -18.77 -0.58
N SER A 165 11.52 -18.55 -0.96
CA SER A 165 10.91 -19.17 -2.14
C SER A 165 11.64 -18.80 -3.42
N PHE A 166 12.05 -17.54 -3.56
CA PHE A 166 12.81 -17.09 -4.72
C PHE A 166 14.21 -17.72 -4.75
N VAL A 167 14.91 -17.77 -3.61
CA VAL A 167 16.26 -18.37 -3.53
C VAL A 167 16.24 -19.88 -3.79
N THR A 168 15.19 -20.58 -3.34
CA THR A 168 15.11 -22.06 -3.43
C THR A 168 14.48 -22.58 -4.72
N LYS A 169 13.53 -21.86 -5.32
CA LYS A 169 12.77 -22.27 -6.50
C LYS A 169 12.86 -21.30 -7.68
N GLY A 170 13.64 -20.23 -7.57
CA GLY A 170 13.85 -19.27 -8.64
C GLY A 170 14.65 -19.86 -9.80
N ASN A 171 14.01 -20.66 -10.64
CA ASN A 171 14.52 -20.94 -11.96
C ASN A 171 14.31 -19.69 -12.81
N VAL A 172 15.39 -18.92 -13.00
CA VAL A 172 15.48 -17.92 -14.05
C VAL A 172 15.63 -18.68 -15.36
N ASN A 173 14.53 -19.23 -15.88
CA ASN A 173 14.49 -19.66 -17.27
C ASN A 173 14.49 -18.39 -18.11
N GLY A 174 15.69 -17.94 -18.46
CA GLY A 174 15.89 -16.99 -19.54
C GLY A 174 15.38 -17.62 -20.83
N THR A 175 14.15 -17.31 -21.20
CA THR A 175 13.68 -17.45 -22.57
C THR A 175 13.20 -16.10 -23.03
N SER A 176 14.09 -15.49 -23.82
CA SER A 176 13.88 -14.38 -24.73
C SER A 176 12.47 -14.34 -25.30
N TYR A 177 11.77 -13.23 -25.10
CA TYR A 177 10.86 -12.62 -26.06
C TYR A 177 10.86 -11.11 -25.84
#